data_AF-A0A939R2M3-F1
#
_entry.id   AF-A0A939R2M3-F1
#
_cell.length_a   1.000
_cell.length_b   1.000
_cell.length_c   1.000
_cell.angle_alpha   90.00
_cell.angle_beta   90.00
_cell.angle_gamma   90.00
#
_symmetry.space_group_name_H-M   'P 1'
#
loop_
_entity.id
_entity.type
_entity.pdbx_description
1 polymer ?
#
loop_
_entity_poly.entity_id
_entity_poly.type
_entity_poly.pdbx_seq_one_letter_code
_entity_poly.pdbx_strand_id
1 'polypeptide(L)'
;YAYADFFETGKHLSFDAVLTMTREQAQAPFLSMYEGNGIVLAAGIAPLVVSPVKLDGDNNATVDSFREAIYACIDIYRSRYFFDLPYVDPLPKLYHERREDGEKVRFTVKKRFGDGEQKEEDATQSSNEEIVEGNANSEE
;
A
#
# COMPACT_ATOMS: atom_id res chain seq x y z
N TYR A 1 19.81 -17.00 -7.87
CA TYR A 1 19.69 -18.42 -8.25
C TYR A 1 20.49 -18.68 -9.52
N ALA A 2 21.10 -19.86 -9.66
CA ALA A 2 21.65 -20.27 -10.95
C ALA A 2 20.48 -20.50 -11.93
N TYR A 3 20.60 -19.98 -13.14
CA TYR A 3 19.51 -19.97 -14.13
C TYR A 3 19.00 -21.37 -14.48
N ALA A 4 19.91 -22.32 -14.77
CA ALA A 4 19.55 -23.68 -15.14
C ALA A 4 18.81 -24.40 -13.99
N ASP A 5 19.39 -24.36 -12.78
CA ASP A 5 18.79 -24.97 -11.58
C ASP A 5 17.41 -24.38 -11.25
N PHE A 6 17.22 -23.07 -11.47
CA PHE A 6 15.95 -22.39 -11.15
C PHE A 6 14.77 -22.91 -11.98
N PHE A 7 14.95 -23.09 -13.29
CA PHE A 7 13.90 -23.60 -14.17
C PHE A 7 13.76 -25.12 -14.09
N GLU A 8 14.86 -25.85 -13.95
CA GLU A 8 14.87 -27.32 -13.85
C GLU A 8 14.20 -27.83 -12.57
N THR A 9 14.44 -27.18 -11.43
CA THR A 9 13.84 -27.58 -10.14
C THR A 9 12.39 -27.10 -9.97
N GLY A 10 11.78 -26.47 -10.98
CA GLY A 10 10.39 -26.02 -10.92
C GLY A 10 10.13 -24.87 -9.95
N LYS A 11 11.18 -24.22 -9.41
CA LYS A 11 11.05 -23.11 -8.44
C LYS A 11 10.29 -21.92 -9.00
N HIS A 12 10.23 -21.77 -10.32
CA HIS A 12 9.44 -20.72 -10.97
C HIS A 12 7.93 -20.80 -10.65
N LEU A 13 7.40 -21.97 -10.28
CA LEU A 13 5.99 -22.16 -9.92
C LEU A 13 5.60 -21.52 -8.57
N SER A 14 6.57 -21.22 -7.70
CA SER A 14 6.30 -20.58 -6.41
C SER A 14 6.24 -19.05 -6.48
N PHE A 15 6.45 -18.46 -7.66
CA PHE A 15 6.51 -17.02 -7.84
C PHE A 15 5.47 -16.56 -8.87
N ASP A 16 4.92 -15.36 -8.67
CA ASP A 16 3.97 -14.76 -9.61
C ASP A 16 4.66 -14.23 -10.88
N ALA A 17 5.92 -13.80 -10.77
CA ALA A 17 6.71 -13.29 -11.88
C ALA A 17 8.21 -13.58 -11.71
N VAL A 18 8.89 -13.77 -12.84
CA VAL A 18 10.34 -13.97 -12.91
C VAL A 18 10.97 -12.85 -13.73
N LEU A 19 11.97 -12.19 -13.16
CA LEU A 19 12.75 -11.15 -13.83
C LEU A 19 14.12 -11.71 -14.25
N THR A 20 14.48 -11.51 -15.52
CA THR A 20 15.80 -11.88 -16.06
C THR A 20 16.62 -10.63 -16.40
N MET A 21 17.94 -10.80 -16.45
CA MET A 21 18.85 -9.70 -16.82
C MET A 21 18.85 -9.44 -18.32
N THR A 22 18.70 -10.50 -19.12
CA THR A 22 18.63 -10.40 -20.59
C THR A 22 17.39 -11.08 -21.14
N ARG A 23 17.03 -10.74 -22.37
CA ARG A 23 15.88 -11.32 -23.08
C ARG A 23 16.13 -12.78 -23.44
N GLU A 24 17.33 -13.12 -23.89
CA GLU A 24 17.65 -14.49 -24.31
C GLU A 24 17.54 -15.48 -23.15
N GLN A 25 17.84 -15.03 -21.92
CA GLN A 25 17.64 -15.83 -20.72
C GLN A 25 16.16 -16.13 -20.47
N ALA A 26 15.24 -15.21 -20.73
CA ALA A 26 13.81 -15.50 -20.57
C ALA A 26 13.26 -16.36 -21.72
N GLN A 27 13.84 -16.24 -22.92
CA GLN A 27 13.25 -16.83 -24.13
C GLN A 27 13.24 -18.37 -24.11
N ALA A 28 14.33 -19.03 -23.69
CA ALA A 28 14.40 -20.49 -23.69
C ALA A 28 13.33 -21.18 -22.79
N PRO A 29 13.17 -20.82 -21.50
CA PRO A 29 12.15 -21.40 -20.64
C PRO A 29 10.75 -20.97 -21.05
N PHE A 30 10.59 -19.72 -21.50
CA PHE A 30 9.33 -19.23 -22.01
C PHE A 30 8.84 -20.07 -23.20
N LEU A 31 9.70 -20.31 -24.19
CA LEU A 31 9.37 -21.16 -25.34
C LEU A 31 9.09 -22.61 -24.95
N SER A 32 9.75 -23.14 -23.91
CA SER A 32 9.49 -24.51 -23.43
C SER A 32 8.11 -24.68 -22.78
N MET A 33 7.56 -23.61 -22.21
CA MET A 33 6.23 -23.57 -21.56
C MET A 33 5.15 -22.98 -22.46
N TYR A 34 5.51 -22.52 -23.67
CA TYR A 34 4.61 -21.78 -24.54
C TYR A 34 3.60 -22.70 -25.23
N GLU A 35 2.34 -22.58 -24.84
CA GLU A 35 1.22 -23.35 -25.41
C GLU A 35 0.52 -22.63 -26.58
N GLY A 36 1.11 -21.58 -27.16
CA GLY A 36 0.54 -20.91 -28.33
C GLY A 36 -0.33 -19.67 -28.04
N ASN A 37 -0.47 -19.28 -26.76
CA ASN A 37 -1.33 -18.16 -26.31
C ASN A 37 -0.56 -17.04 -25.58
N GLY A 38 0.75 -16.96 -25.75
CA GLY A 38 1.57 -15.99 -25.01
C GLY A 38 1.44 -14.56 -25.56
N ILE A 39 1.58 -13.59 -24.65
CA ILE A 39 1.52 -12.15 -24.95
C ILE A 39 2.79 -11.46 -24.45
N VAL A 40 3.13 -10.33 -25.07
CA VAL A 40 4.20 -9.43 -24.65
C VAL A 40 3.58 -8.12 -24.20
N LEU A 41 3.84 -7.75 -22.96
CA LEU A 41 3.39 -6.50 -22.35
C LEU A 41 4.56 -5.52 -22.24
N ALA A 42 4.38 -4.29 -22.75
CA ALA A 42 5.32 -3.20 -22.49
C ALA A 42 4.92 -2.48 -21.20
N ALA A 43 5.65 -2.76 -20.12
CA ALA A 43 5.48 -2.10 -18.83
C ALA A 43 6.27 -0.78 -18.77
N GLY A 44 5.81 0.18 -17.96
CA GLY A 44 6.52 1.43 -17.67
C GLY A 44 6.28 2.58 -18.64
N ILE A 45 5.46 2.38 -19.68
CA ILE A 45 5.00 3.45 -20.58
C ILE A 45 3.55 3.85 -20.26
N ALA A 46 3.23 5.13 -20.47
CA ALA A 46 1.91 5.69 -20.21
C ALA A 46 0.80 5.00 -21.02
N PRO A 47 0.92 4.81 -22.36
CA PRO A 47 -0.03 3.98 -23.07
C PRO A 47 0.18 2.50 -22.73
N LEU A 48 -0.91 1.79 -22.44
CA LEU A 48 -0.87 0.33 -22.32
C LEU A 48 -0.65 -0.27 -23.71
N VAL A 49 0.45 -1.01 -23.88
CA VAL A 49 0.78 -1.69 -25.13
C VAL A 49 0.96 -3.18 -24.86
N VAL A 50 0.11 -3.98 -25.50
CA VAL A 50 0.15 -5.45 -25.49
C VAL A 50 0.26 -5.92 -26.94
N SER A 51 1.16 -6.87 -27.19
CA SER A 51 1.34 -7.49 -28.51
C SER A 51 1.38 -9.00 -28.40
N PRO A 52 0.90 -9.75 -29.41
CA PRO A 52 1.03 -11.20 -29.42
C PRO A 52 2.51 -11.61 -29.50
N VAL A 53 2.86 -12.74 -28.89
CA VAL A 53 4.19 -13.34 -29.08
C VAL A 53 4.33 -13.80 -30.52
N LYS A 54 5.47 -13.47 -31.12
CA LYS A 54 5.89 -13.99 -32.43
C LYS A 54 7.03 -14.96 -32.19
N LEU A 55 6.90 -16.19 -32.67
CA LEU A 55 8.04 -17.10 -32.72
C LEU A 55 8.91 -16.71 -33.92
N ASP A 56 10.22 -16.58 -33.68
CA ASP A 56 11.19 -16.26 -34.71
C ASP A 56 11.16 -17.34 -35.80
N GLY A 57 10.66 -16.97 -36.99
CA GLY A 57 10.62 -17.87 -38.16
C GLY A 57 9.28 -17.91 -38.90
N ASP A 58 8.19 -17.44 -38.29
CA ASP A 58 6.88 -17.37 -38.95
C ASP A 58 6.31 -15.95 -38.89
N ASN A 59 5.88 -15.43 -40.04
CA ASN A 59 5.36 -14.05 -40.13
C ASN A 59 3.95 -13.91 -39.55
N ASN A 60 3.32 -15.04 -39.20
CA ASN A 60 1.95 -15.10 -38.69
C ASN A 60 1.95 -15.42 -37.20
N ALA A 61 1.48 -14.45 -36.40
CA ALA A 61 1.01 -14.76 -35.06
C ALA A 61 -0.28 -15.59 -35.15
N THR A 62 -0.47 -16.54 -34.23
CA THR A 62 -1.73 -17.28 -34.11
C THR A 62 -2.87 -16.32 -33.79
N VAL A 63 -4.05 -16.59 -34.36
CA VAL A 63 -5.26 -15.80 -34.08
C VAL A 63 -5.59 -15.84 -32.58
N ASP A 64 -5.28 -16.95 -31.91
CA ASP A 64 -5.51 -17.13 -30.48
C ASP A 64 -4.62 -16.22 -29.63
N SER A 65 -3.30 -16.13 -29.90
CA SER A 65 -2.41 -15.17 -29.23
C SER A 65 -2.85 -13.71 -29.43
N PHE A 66 -3.38 -13.39 -30.62
CA PHE A 66 -3.90 -12.05 -30.86
C PHE A 66 -5.17 -11.75 -30.06
N ARG A 67 -6.08 -12.72 -29.97
CA ARG A 67 -7.28 -12.61 -29.13
C ARG A 67 -6.92 -12.47 -27.65
N GLU A 68 -5.96 -13.26 -27.18
CA GLU A 68 -5.47 -13.19 -25.81
C GLU A 68 -4.83 -11.82 -25.51
N ALA A 69 -4.05 -11.28 -26.43
CA ALA A 69 -3.48 -9.93 -26.30
C ALA A 69 -4.56 -8.86 -26.11
N ILE A 70 -5.69 -8.97 -26.81
CA ILE A 70 -6.82 -8.04 -26.68
C ILE A 70 -7.48 -8.19 -25.31
N TYR A 71 -7.79 -9.42 -24.88
CA TYR A 71 -8.44 -9.65 -23.59
C TYR A 71 -7.56 -9.22 -22.42
N ALA A 72 -6.29 -9.60 -22.43
CA ALA A 72 -5.34 -9.18 -21.42
C ALA A 72 -5.18 -7.66 -21.37
N CYS A 73 -5.18 -6.96 -22.52
CA CYS A 73 -5.14 -5.50 -22.55
C CYS A 73 -6.34 -4.87 -21.84
N ILE A 74 -7.55 -5.39 -22.11
CA ILE A 74 -8.79 -4.92 -21.46
C ILE A 74 -8.74 -5.18 -19.95
N ASP A 75 -8.27 -6.36 -19.54
CA ASP A 75 -8.22 -6.77 -18.14
C ASP A 75 -7.18 -5.97 -17.35
N ILE A 76 -5.99 -5.73 -17.93
CA ILE A 76 -4.97 -4.87 -17.33
C ILE A 76 -5.48 -3.43 -17.20
N TYR A 77 -6.17 -2.91 -18.21
CA TYR A 77 -6.75 -1.57 -18.14
C TYR A 77 -7.77 -1.44 -17.02
N ARG A 78 -8.69 -2.41 -16.90
CA ARG A 78 -9.68 -2.47 -15.80
C ARG A 78 -9.01 -2.61 -14.45
N SER A 79 -8.00 -3.47 -14.33
CA SER A 79 -7.25 -3.69 -13.10
C SER A 79 -6.56 -2.41 -12.62
N ARG A 80 -5.94 -1.63 -13.52
CA ARG A 80 -5.38 -0.32 -13.17
C ARG A 80 -6.44 0.63 -12.62
N TYR A 81 -7.60 0.71 -13.27
CA TYR A 81 -8.71 1.55 -12.80
C TYR A 81 -9.20 1.12 -11.40
N PHE A 82 -9.36 -0.18 -11.17
CA PHE A 82 -9.75 -0.73 -9.85
C PHE A 82 -8.68 -0.52 -8.79
N PHE A 83 -7.40 -0.56 -9.15
CA PHE A 83 -6.31 -0.27 -8.24
C PHE A 83 -6.29 1.21 -7.85
N ASP A 84 -6.58 2.13 -8.78
CA ASP A 84 -6.57 3.58 -8.52
C ASP A 84 -7.79 4.06 -7.72
N LEU A 85 -8.95 3.43 -7.89
CA LEU A 85 -10.20 3.73 -7.18
C LEU A 85 -10.05 3.95 -5.65
N PRO A 86 -9.45 3.03 -4.87
CA PRO A 86 -9.30 3.18 -3.43
C PRO A 86 -8.29 4.26 -2.98
N TYR A 87 -7.45 4.77 -3.87
CA TYR A 87 -6.53 5.87 -3.53
C TYR A 87 -7.20 7.25 -3.51
N VAL A 88 -8.37 7.38 -4.16
CA VAL A 88 -9.08 8.65 -4.27
C VAL A 88 -9.68 9.10 -2.94
N ASP A 89 -10.11 8.16 -2.09
CA ASP A 89 -10.69 8.44 -0.77
C ASP A 89 -10.21 7.40 0.26
N PRO A 90 -8.98 7.54 0.78
CA PRO A 90 -8.45 6.59 1.75
C PRO A 90 -9.17 6.75 3.10
N LEU A 91 -9.47 5.62 3.75
CA LEU A 91 -10.11 5.63 5.07
C LEU A 91 -9.27 6.47 6.07
N PRO A 92 -9.87 7.41 6.80
CA PRO A 92 -9.15 8.17 7.81
C PRO A 92 -8.56 7.23 8.86
N LYS A 93 -7.32 7.50 9.29
CA LYS A 93 -6.68 6.74 10.36
C LYS A 93 -7.55 6.81 11.61
N LEU A 94 -8.07 5.66 12.06
CA LEU A 94 -8.96 5.57 13.23
C LEU A 94 -8.26 5.99 14.52
N TYR A 95 -6.93 5.82 14.58
CA TYR A 95 -6.12 6.23 15.72
C TYR A 95 -5.20 7.38 15.30
N HIS A 96 -5.28 8.47 16.05
CA HIS A 96 -4.22 9.46 16.09
C HIS A 96 -3.12 8.86 16.95
N GLU A 97 -1.89 8.77 16.43
CA GLU A 97 -0.71 8.48 17.25
C GLU A 97 -0.69 9.54 18.37
N ARG A 98 -1.00 9.11 19.59
CA ARG A 98 -0.84 9.94 20.77
C ARG A 98 0.67 10.16 20.88
N ARG A 99 1.14 11.36 20.56
CA ARG A 99 2.54 11.75 20.79
C ARG A 99 2.88 11.36 22.22
N GLU A 100 3.89 10.50 22.39
CA GLU A 100 4.49 10.28 23.69
C GLU A 100 5.26 11.55 24.06
N ASP A 101 4.55 12.57 24.55
CA ASP A 101 5.13 13.78 25.16
C ASP A 101 5.73 13.45 26.55
N GLY A 102 6.42 12.31 26.67
CA GLY A 102 6.92 11.74 27.92
C GLY A 102 8.44 11.81 28.12
N GLU A 103 9.20 12.32 27.14
CA GLU A 103 10.66 12.31 27.22
C GLU A 103 11.22 13.72 26.96
N LYS A 104 11.37 14.52 28.03
CA LYS A 104 12.44 15.53 28.26
C LYS A 104 12.26 16.47 29.48
N VAL A 105 11.64 16.03 30.58
CA VAL A 105 11.75 16.77 31.88
C VAL A 105 12.84 16.18 32.80
N ARG A 106 13.67 15.26 32.29
CA ARG A 106 14.72 14.58 33.10
C ARG A 106 16.05 15.33 33.23
N PHE A 107 16.18 16.53 32.66
CA PHE A 107 17.38 17.36 32.80
C PHE A 107 17.08 18.73 33.39
N THR A 108 16.52 18.75 34.60
CA THR A 108 16.71 19.90 35.50
C THR A 108 17.04 19.39 36.88
N VAL A 109 18.31 19.03 37.08
CA VAL A 109 18.89 18.93 38.42
C VAL A 109 18.99 20.35 38.95
N LYS A 110 17.95 20.85 39.63
CA LYS A 110 18.12 22.01 40.50
C LYS A 110 18.85 21.55 41.76
N LYS A 111 20.14 21.84 41.80
CA LYS A 111 21.04 21.67 42.94
C LYS A 111 20.47 22.48 44.13
N ARG A 112 20.22 21.81 45.26
CA ARG A 112 19.69 22.44 46.49
C ARG A 112 20.72 23.36 47.13
N PHE A 113 20.28 24.52 47.63
CA PHE A 113 20.91 25.25 48.74
C PHE A 113 19.82 26.08 49.46
N GLY A 114 19.79 25.99 50.80
CA GLY A 114 19.30 27.05 51.68
C GLY A 114 17.94 26.83 52.34
N ASP A 115 17.94 26.87 53.67
CA ASP A 115 16.84 26.66 54.63
C ASP A 115 15.73 27.73 54.61
N GLY A 116 14.53 27.38 55.12
CA GLY A 116 13.49 28.37 55.47
C GLY A 116 12.04 27.85 55.51
N GLU A 117 11.58 27.51 56.71
CA GLU A 117 10.24 27.60 57.34
C GLU A 117 8.92 27.68 56.53
N GLN A 118 7.96 26.82 56.96
CA GLN A 118 6.49 26.97 57.23
C GLN A 118 5.63 27.93 56.35
N LYS A 119 4.39 27.62 55.92
CA LYS A 119 3.19 27.18 56.69
C LYS A 119 2.07 26.62 55.79
N GLU A 120 1.25 25.80 56.45
CA GLU A 120 -0.13 25.38 56.19
C GLU A 120 -1.15 26.54 56.18
N GLU A 121 -2.41 26.23 55.82
CA GLU A 121 -3.66 27.05 55.71
C GLU A 121 -4.05 27.33 54.24
N ASP A 122 -5.25 27.03 53.72
CA ASP A 122 -6.53 26.76 54.37
C ASP A 122 -7.45 25.89 53.51
N ALA A 123 -8.26 25.09 54.20
CA ALA A 123 -9.42 24.40 53.66
C ALA A 123 -10.64 25.32 53.70
N THR A 124 -11.44 25.38 52.63
CA THR A 124 -12.90 25.46 52.78
C THR A 124 -13.58 24.85 51.56
N GLN A 125 -14.15 23.67 51.77
CA GLN A 125 -15.19 23.10 50.93
C GLN A 125 -16.56 23.65 51.35
N SER A 126 -17.45 23.73 50.36
CA SER A 126 -18.91 23.54 50.39
C SER A 126 -19.83 24.60 51.04
N SER A 127 -20.66 25.19 50.18
CA SER A 127 -22.13 25.25 50.30
C SER A 127 -22.66 25.38 48.85
N ASN A 128 -23.12 24.32 48.20
CA ASN A 128 -24.46 23.71 48.18
C ASN A 128 -25.64 24.68 47.93
N GLU A 129 -26.38 24.31 46.86
CA GLU A 129 -27.86 24.42 46.66
C GLU A 129 -28.43 25.86 46.58
N GLU A 130 -29.30 26.25 45.64
CA GLU A 130 -30.53 25.62 45.17
C GLU A 130 -31.04 26.34 43.88
N ILE A 131 -31.49 25.53 42.91
CA ILE A 131 -32.69 25.62 42.04
C ILE A 131 -33.42 26.98 41.91
N VAL A 132 -33.68 27.45 40.67
CA VAL A 132 -35.05 27.85 40.21
C VAL A 132 -35.19 27.59 38.70
N GLU A 133 -36.27 26.88 38.35
CA GLU A 133 -36.74 26.53 37.02
C GLU A 133 -37.19 27.72 36.16
N GLY A 134 -37.16 27.50 34.84
CA GLY A 134 -38.27 27.84 33.95
C GLY A 134 -38.30 29.26 33.36
N ASN A 135 -38.11 29.35 32.04
CA ASN A 135 -39.26 29.78 31.21
C ASN A 135 -39.10 29.38 29.75
N ALA A 136 -40.22 28.98 29.18
CA ALA A 136 -40.44 28.68 27.77
C ALA A 136 -40.32 29.92 26.89
N ASN A 137 -40.03 29.67 25.61
CA ASN A 137 -40.46 30.38 24.37
C ASN A 137 -39.70 29.66 23.23
N SER A 138 -40.26 28.81 22.36
CA SER A 138 -41.36 28.96 21.38
C SER A 138 -41.38 30.28 20.63
N GLU A 139 -41.46 30.16 19.29
CA GLU A 139 -41.54 31.19 18.23
C GLU A 139 -40.16 31.66 17.75
N GLU A 140 -39.74 31.54 16.48
CA GLU A 140 -40.40 31.30 15.18
C GLU A 140 -39.58 30.33 14.29
#